data_AF-A0A139A9R2-F1
#
_entry.id   AF-A0A139A9R2-F1
#
_cell.length_a   1.000
_cell.length_b   1.000
_cell.length_c   1.000
_cell.angle_alpha   90.00
_cell.angle_beta   90.00
_cell.angle_gamma   90.00
#
_symmetry.space_group_name_H-M   'P 1'
#
loop_
_entity.id
_entity.type
_entity.pdbx_description
1 polymer ?
#
loop_
_entity_poly.entity_id
_entity_poly.type
_entity_poly.pdbx_seq_one_letter_code
_entity_poly.pdbx_strand_id
1 'polypeptide(L)'
;MDPPASDQSASASAPAPEPPHRVLERRIARRMVSYFSPDCGLDFDWWLLERAAKDEEGWIPIADFTSTYMRLQSLTDDEAVVAKAVRQFADNVEVSNDGKRVRSREKLLNPADPHPDDERTVYVERLPSVQKTKRQR
;
A
#
# COMPACT_ATOMS: atom_id res chain seq x y z
N MET A 1 -3.19 60.57 7.52
CA MET A 1 -2.31 59.80 8.42
C MET A 1 -2.76 58.38 8.18
N ASP A 2 -2.18 57.80 7.14
CA ASP A 2 -2.66 56.57 6.52
C ASP A 2 -1.44 55.63 6.47
N PRO A 3 -1.54 54.42 7.03
CA PRO A 3 -0.38 53.52 7.09
C PRO A 3 -0.10 52.91 5.70
N PRO A 4 1.17 52.68 5.34
CA PRO A 4 1.50 52.02 4.09
C PRO A 4 1.13 50.54 4.15
N ALA A 5 0.49 50.06 3.08
CA ALA A 5 0.21 48.65 2.87
C ALA A 5 1.52 47.86 2.80
N SER A 6 1.76 47.02 3.82
CA SER A 6 2.81 46.01 3.79
C SER A 6 2.43 44.95 2.76
N ASP A 7 3.08 45.05 1.60
CA ASP A 7 3.08 44.04 0.55
C ASP A 7 3.79 42.78 1.09
N GLN A 8 3.00 41.82 1.58
CA GLN A 8 3.51 40.52 1.98
C GLN A 8 3.79 39.71 0.70
N SER A 9 5.04 39.77 0.26
CA SER A 9 5.60 38.83 -0.71
C SER A 9 5.49 37.41 -0.15
N ALA A 10 4.41 36.71 -0.49
CA ALA A 10 4.29 35.28 -0.37
C ALA A 10 5.26 34.64 -1.38
N SER A 11 6.47 34.33 -0.92
CA SER A 11 7.43 33.52 -1.65
C SER A 11 6.87 32.10 -1.77
N ALA A 12 6.12 31.84 -2.84
CA ALA A 12 5.74 30.51 -3.26
C ALA A 12 6.99 29.81 -3.84
N SER A 13 7.86 29.34 -2.94
CA SER A 13 8.97 28.46 -3.29
C SER A 13 8.39 27.16 -3.83
N ALA A 14 8.58 26.90 -5.13
CA ALA A 14 8.30 25.61 -5.74
C ALA A 14 8.99 24.50 -4.91
N PRO A 15 8.32 23.37 -4.62
CA PRO A 15 8.92 22.32 -3.81
C PRO A 15 10.14 21.76 -4.54
N ALA A 16 11.30 21.81 -3.89
CA ALA A 16 12.53 21.18 -4.36
C ALA A 16 12.27 19.70 -4.71
N PRO A 17 12.96 19.13 -5.72
CA PRO A 17 12.78 17.74 -6.10
C PRO A 17 13.00 16.84 -4.86
N GLU A 18 12.01 16.00 -4.54
CA GLU A 18 12.06 15.13 -3.37
C GLU A 18 13.33 14.27 -3.40
N PRO A 19 14.04 14.11 -2.27
CA PRO A 19 15.25 13.30 -2.25
C PRO A 19 14.91 11.83 -2.58
N PRO A 20 15.82 11.09 -3.26
CA PRO A 20 15.52 9.75 -3.78
C PRO A 20 14.98 8.75 -2.75
N HIS A 21 15.45 8.84 -1.50
CA HIS A 21 15.01 7.96 -0.42
C HIS A 21 13.53 8.16 -0.07
N ARG A 22 13.00 9.39 -0.13
CA ARG A 22 11.57 9.65 0.12
C ARG A 22 10.69 9.09 -0.99
N VAL A 23 11.16 9.14 -2.23
CA VAL A 23 10.45 8.52 -3.36
C VAL A 23 10.35 7.01 -3.16
N LEU A 24 11.43 6.36 -2.71
CA LEU A 24 11.42 4.94 -2.38
C LEU A 24 10.47 4.61 -1.22
N GLU A 25 10.54 5.35 -0.11
CA GLU A 25 9.66 5.17 1.05
C GLU A 25 8.18 5.31 0.66
N ARG A 26 7.83 6.32 -0.16
CA ARG A 26 6.46 6.50 -0.66
C ARG A 26 6.00 5.31 -1.54
N ARG A 27 6.89 4.74 -2.35
CA ARG A 27 6.59 3.54 -3.16
C ARG A 27 6.36 2.31 -2.28
N ILE A 28 7.15 2.14 -1.24
CA ILE A 28 7.02 1.06 -0.25
C ILE A 28 5.68 1.18 0.47
N ALA A 29 5.38 2.35 1.04
CA ALA A 29 4.12 2.60 1.72
C ALA A 29 2.91 2.36 0.82
N ARG A 30 2.95 2.84 -0.44
CA ARG A 30 1.89 2.57 -1.41
C ARG A 30 1.69 1.07 -1.66
N ARG A 31 2.77 0.28 -1.69
CA ARG A 31 2.68 -1.19 -1.82
C ARG A 31 2.03 -1.81 -0.60
N MET A 32 2.44 -1.41 0.60
CA MET A 32 1.82 -1.87 1.84
C MET A 32 0.32 -1.55 1.87
N VAL A 33 -0.06 -0.29 1.61
CA VAL A 33 -1.46 0.13 1.50
C VAL A 33 -2.23 -0.72 0.49
N SER A 34 -1.66 -0.98 -0.69
CA SER A 34 -2.34 -1.78 -1.72
C SER A 34 -2.58 -3.24 -1.35
N TYR A 35 -1.83 -3.81 -0.39
CA TYR A 35 -2.09 -5.18 0.08
C TYR A 35 -3.28 -5.23 1.05
N PHE A 36 -3.51 -4.16 1.80
CA PHE A 36 -4.63 -4.08 2.76
C PHE A 36 -5.86 -3.37 2.19
N SER A 37 -5.80 -2.89 0.94
CA SER A 37 -6.88 -2.13 0.31
C SER A 37 -7.71 -3.04 -0.60
N PRO A 38 -9.05 -3.08 -0.43
CA PRO A 38 -9.93 -3.85 -1.30
C PRO A 38 -9.84 -3.37 -2.76
N ASP A 39 -9.85 -2.05 -2.98
CA ASP A 39 -9.81 -1.38 -4.29
C ASP A 39 -8.70 -1.85 -5.26
N CYS A 40 -7.65 -2.52 -4.76
CA CYS A 40 -6.55 -3.02 -5.58
C CYS A 40 -6.80 -4.41 -6.20
N GLY A 41 -8.00 -4.97 -6.07
CA GLY A 41 -8.38 -6.28 -6.63
C GLY A 41 -7.79 -7.47 -5.86
N LEU A 42 -7.50 -7.26 -4.57
CA LEU A 42 -7.05 -8.26 -3.61
C LEU A 42 -8.04 -8.35 -2.44
N ASP A 43 -9.33 -8.11 -2.73
CA ASP A 43 -10.44 -8.16 -1.78
C ASP A 43 -10.42 -9.42 -0.89
N PHE A 44 -9.82 -10.50 -1.42
CA PHE A 44 -9.59 -11.75 -0.73
C PHE A 44 -8.19 -12.31 -1.00
N ASP A 45 -7.14 -11.58 -0.63
CA ASP A 45 -5.84 -12.23 -0.46
C ASP A 45 -5.95 -13.25 0.69
N TRP A 46 -6.19 -14.51 0.33
CA TRP A 46 -6.34 -15.61 1.28
C TRP A 46 -5.15 -15.70 2.24
N TRP A 47 -3.93 -15.48 1.73
CA TRP A 47 -2.74 -15.52 2.58
C TRP A 47 -2.77 -14.41 3.62
N LEU A 48 -3.19 -13.20 3.23
CA LEU A 48 -3.26 -12.06 4.14
C LEU A 48 -4.31 -12.30 5.23
N LEU A 49 -5.48 -12.80 4.84
CA LEU A 49 -6.58 -13.10 5.75
C LEU A 49 -6.21 -14.22 6.72
N GLU A 50 -5.64 -15.32 6.21
CA GLU A 50 -5.18 -16.44 7.05
C GLU A 50 -4.06 -16.01 7.99
N ARG A 51 -3.15 -15.14 7.55
CA ARG A 51 -2.04 -14.67 8.37
C ARG A 51 -2.51 -13.69 9.44
N ALA A 52 -3.40 -12.75 9.10
CA ALA A 52 -4.03 -11.84 10.05
C ALA A 52 -4.81 -12.60 11.12
N ALA A 53 -5.55 -13.64 10.76
CA ALA A 53 -6.37 -14.44 11.69
C ALA A 53 -5.56 -15.22 12.74
N LYS A 54 -4.23 -15.35 12.58
CA LYS A 54 -3.35 -16.01 13.57
C LYS A 54 -3.09 -15.14 14.81
N ASP A 55 -3.41 -13.86 14.74
CA ASP A 55 -3.25 -12.89 15.81
C ASP A 55 -4.60 -12.22 16.05
N GLU A 56 -5.09 -12.18 17.30
CA GLU A 56 -6.42 -11.64 17.63
C GLU A 56 -6.56 -10.15 17.24
N GLU A 57 -5.44 -9.43 17.24
CA GLU A 57 -5.34 -8.03 16.89
C GLU A 57 -5.01 -7.82 15.39
N GLY A 58 -4.82 -8.89 14.61
CA GLY A 58 -4.54 -8.84 13.19
C GLY A 58 -3.10 -8.47 12.83
N TRP A 59 -2.15 -8.59 13.76
CA TRP A 59 -0.74 -8.26 13.48
C TRP A 59 -0.04 -9.30 12.61
N ILE A 60 0.66 -8.82 11.59
CA ILE A 60 1.43 -9.64 10.66
C ILE A 60 2.90 -9.18 10.66
N PRO A 61 3.88 -10.10 10.80
CA PRO A 61 5.29 -9.78 10.66
C PRO A 61 5.66 -9.14 9.32
N ILE A 62 6.48 -8.09 9.33
CA ILE A 62 6.96 -7.43 8.09
C ILE A 62 7.79 -8.39 7.24
N ALA A 63 8.58 -9.26 7.87
CA ALA A 63 9.37 -10.29 7.20
C ALA A 63 8.52 -11.24 6.33
N ASP A 64 7.27 -11.48 6.73
CA ASP A 64 6.36 -12.31 5.95
C ASP A 64 5.92 -11.60 4.66
N PHE A 65 5.77 -10.27 4.70
CA PHE A 65 5.43 -9.49 3.49
C PHE A 65 6.57 -9.46 2.50
N THR A 66 7.81 -9.25 2.96
CA THR A 66 8.98 -9.24 2.07
C THR A 66 9.23 -10.61 1.44
N SER A 67 8.87 -11.69 2.13
CA SER A 67 8.98 -13.07 1.62
C SER A 67 7.86 -13.45 0.64
N THR A 68 6.62 -13.05 0.92
CA THR A 68 5.45 -13.44 0.10
C THR A 68 5.28 -12.55 -1.13
N TYR A 69 5.44 -11.24 -0.98
CA TYR A 69 5.13 -10.29 -2.05
C TYR A 69 6.39 -9.84 -2.78
N MET A 70 6.67 -10.52 -3.91
CA MET A 70 7.80 -10.19 -4.78
C MET A 70 7.88 -8.71 -5.18
N ARG A 71 6.73 -8.04 -5.29
CA ARG A 71 6.66 -6.59 -5.61
C ARG A 71 7.21 -5.72 -4.48
N LEU A 72 7.01 -6.11 -3.22
CA LEU A 72 7.61 -5.42 -2.08
C LEU A 72 9.10 -5.76 -1.98
N GLN A 73 9.44 -7.04 -2.10
CA GLN A 73 10.82 -7.55 -2.10
C GLN A 73 11.71 -6.80 -3.10
N SER A 74 11.19 -6.52 -4.30
CA SER A 74 11.91 -5.78 -5.34
C SER A 74 12.25 -4.32 -4.97
N LEU A 75 11.62 -3.77 -3.92
CA LEU A 75 11.89 -2.43 -3.41
C LEU A 75 12.84 -2.46 -2.22
N THR A 76 12.67 -3.42 -1.31
CA THR A 76 13.49 -3.58 -0.10
C THR A 76 13.22 -4.93 0.56
N ASP A 77 14.24 -5.45 1.25
CA ASP A 77 14.15 -6.57 2.19
C ASP A 77 14.31 -6.12 3.66
N ASP A 78 14.62 -4.84 3.90
CA ASP A 78 14.85 -4.30 5.24
C ASP A 78 13.53 -3.89 5.92
N GLU A 79 13.19 -4.59 7.01
CA GLU A 79 12.00 -4.33 7.84
C GLU A 79 11.99 -2.91 8.41
N ALA A 80 13.14 -2.34 8.78
CA ALA A 80 13.21 -1.01 9.37
C ALA A 80 12.85 0.08 8.35
N VAL A 81 13.24 -0.11 7.08
CA VAL A 81 12.86 0.79 5.98
C VAL A 81 11.36 0.70 5.72
N VAL A 82 10.79 -0.52 5.72
CA VAL A 82 9.34 -0.71 5.58
C VAL A 82 8.58 -0.05 6.73
N ALA A 83 8.97 -0.31 7.97
CA ALA A 83 8.37 0.26 9.16
C ALA A 83 8.40 1.80 9.14
N LYS A 84 9.54 2.39 8.76
CA LYS A 84 9.70 3.84 8.62
C LYS A 84 8.78 4.40 7.52
N ALA A 85 8.77 3.76 6.36
CA ALA A 85 7.94 4.18 5.23
C ALA A 85 6.44 4.14 5.57
N VAL A 86 5.97 3.04 6.17
CA VAL A 86 4.56 2.89 6.56
C VAL A 86 4.17 3.96 7.57
N ARG A 87 4.96 4.19 8.63
CA ARG A 87 4.65 5.23 9.63
C ARG A 87 4.56 6.64 9.04
N GLN A 88 5.30 6.93 7.97
CA GLN A 88 5.36 8.27 7.39
C GLN A 88 4.33 8.51 6.29
N PHE A 89 3.92 7.48 5.54
CA PHE A 89 3.20 7.65 4.29
C PHE A 89 2.00 6.72 4.09
N ALA A 90 1.78 5.74 4.97
CA ALA A 90 0.63 4.84 4.85
C ALA A 90 -0.54 5.32 5.72
N ASP A 91 -1.71 5.46 5.11
CA ASP A 91 -2.88 6.05 5.77
C ASP A 91 -3.71 4.98 6.52
N ASN A 92 -3.86 3.78 5.95
CA ASN A 92 -4.69 2.70 6.46
C ASN A 92 -3.90 1.50 7.03
N VAL A 93 -2.58 1.62 7.16
CA VAL A 93 -1.72 0.59 7.75
C VAL A 93 -1.01 1.16 8.97
N GLU A 94 -0.91 0.37 10.03
CA GLU A 94 -0.14 0.74 11.23
C GLU A 94 1.01 -0.24 11.49
N VAL A 95 2.03 0.24 12.18
CA VAL A 95 3.23 -0.51 12.54
C VAL A 95 3.28 -0.64 14.06
N SER A 96 3.63 -1.82 14.55
CA SER A 96 3.84 -2.08 15.97
C SER A 96 4.96 -1.21 16.56
N ASN A 97 4.96 -1.06 17.88
CA ASN A 97 5.96 -0.24 18.59
C ASN A 97 7.40 -0.73 18.36
N ASP A 98 7.61 -2.04 18.28
CA ASP A 98 8.91 -2.65 17.99
C ASP A 98 9.33 -2.54 16.51
N GLY A 99 8.44 -2.09 15.63
CA GLY A 99 8.72 -1.93 14.20
C GLY A 99 8.76 -3.22 13.40
N LYS A 100 8.31 -4.35 13.95
CA LYS A 100 8.43 -5.67 13.32
C LYS A 100 7.14 -6.20 12.71
N ARG A 101 5.99 -5.62 13.08
CA ARG A 101 4.67 -6.09 12.65
C ARG A 101 3.87 -4.93 12.09
N VAL A 102 2.96 -5.26 11.19
CA VAL A 102 2.00 -4.35 10.59
C VAL A 102 0.60 -4.93 10.70
N ARG A 103 -0.41 -4.07 10.76
CA ARG A 103 -1.80 -4.46 10.58
C ARG A 103 -2.57 -3.38 9.83
N SER A 104 -3.72 -3.76 9.29
CA SER A 104 -4.68 -2.79 8.76
C SER A 104 -5.32 -2.02 9.91
N ARG A 105 -5.50 -0.71 9.73
CA ARG A 105 -6.34 0.11 10.63
C ARG A 105 -7.82 -0.17 10.42
N GLU A 106 -8.18 -0.58 9.21
CA GLU A 106 -9.54 -0.97 8.85
C GLU A 106 -9.69 -2.48 8.98
N LYS A 107 -10.90 -2.92 9.33
CA LYS A 107 -11.18 -4.36 9.43
C LYS A 107 -11.06 -5.00 8.05
N LEU A 108 -10.27 -6.07 7.95
CA LEU A 108 -10.22 -6.89 6.73
C LEU A 108 -11.59 -7.51 6.47
N LEU A 109 -11.97 -7.59 5.18
CA LEU A 109 -13.19 -8.26 4.76
C LEU A 109 -13.13 -9.75 5.15
N ASN A 110 -14.24 -10.25 5.67
CA ASN A 110 -14.39 -11.69 5.88
C ASN A 110 -14.83 -12.34 4.57
N PRO A 111 -14.18 -13.41 4.08
CA PRO A 111 -14.59 -14.13 2.87
C PRO A 111 -16.04 -14.63 2.88
N ALA A 112 -16.64 -14.81 4.07
CA ALA A 112 -18.03 -15.23 4.19
C ALA A 112 -19.05 -14.09 4.04
N ASP A 113 -18.60 -12.83 4.15
CA ASP A 113 -19.48 -11.66 4.05
C ASP A 113 -19.63 -11.26 2.56
N PRO A 114 -20.81 -10.79 2.12
CA PRO A 114 -21.00 -10.28 0.76
C PRO A 114 -20.00 -9.18 0.41
N HIS A 115 -19.45 -9.20 -0.80
CA HIS A 115 -18.49 -8.19 -1.21
C HIS A 115 -19.22 -6.90 -1.60
N PRO A 116 -18.78 -5.70 -1.14
CA PRO A 116 -19.44 -4.44 -1.46
C PRO A 116 -19.56 -4.15 -2.98
N ASP A 117 -18.65 -4.72 -3.78
CA ASP A 117 -18.66 -4.57 -5.23
C ASP A 117 -19.32 -5.73 -5.99
N ASP A 118 -19.95 -6.69 -5.31
CA ASP A 118 -20.66 -7.80 -5.98
C ASP A 118 -21.72 -7.26 -6.95
N GLU A 119 -22.45 -6.20 -6.56
CA GLU A 119 -23.48 -5.55 -7.40
C GLU A 119 -22.91 -4.83 -8.63
N ARG A 120 -21.62 -4.48 -8.61
CA ARG A 120 -20.93 -3.75 -9.69
C ARG A 120 -20.02 -4.67 -10.51
N THR A 121 -19.88 -5.92 -10.11
CA THR A 121 -19.02 -6.90 -10.76
C THR A 121 -19.73 -7.49 -11.98
N VAL A 122 -19.08 -7.39 -13.14
CA VAL A 122 -19.61 -7.90 -14.41
C VAL A 122 -18.79 -9.10 -14.88
N TYR A 123 -19.46 -10.23 -15.12
CA TYR A 123 -18.84 -11.39 -15.75
C TYR A 123 -18.64 -11.16 -17.25
N VAL A 124 -17.42 -11.39 -17.74
CA VAL A 124 -17.07 -11.26 -19.17
C VAL A 124 -16.53 -12.57 -19.70
N GLU A 125 -17.15 -13.10 -20.76
CA GLU A 125 -16.67 -14.26 -21.52
C GLU A 125 -16.27 -13.89 -22.96
N ARG A 126 -15.63 -14.83 -23.67
CA ARG A 126 -15.28 -14.74 -25.11
C ARG A 126 -14.32 -13.60 -25.49
N LEU A 127 -13.43 -13.22 -24.58
CA LEU A 127 -12.28 -12.40 -24.96
C LEU A 127 -11.43 -13.16 -26.01
N PRO A 128 -10.88 -12.46 -27.02
CA PRO A 128 -10.00 -13.07 -28.00
C PRO A 128 -8.79 -13.70 -27.27
N SER A 129 -8.37 -14.88 -27.71
CA SER A 129 -7.20 -15.53 -27.12
C SER A 129 -5.97 -14.66 -27.33
N VAL A 130 -5.23 -14.39 -26.25
CA VAL A 130 -3.97 -13.66 -26.32
C VAL A 130 -3.01 -14.48 -27.18
N GLN A 131 -2.69 -13.96 -28.37
CA GLN A 131 -1.71 -14.56 -29.27
C GLN A 131 -0.39 -14.66 -28.52
N LYS A 132 0.05 -15.89 -28.20
CA LYS A 132 1.36 -16.14 -27.61
C LYS A 132 2.40 -15.80 -28.66
N THR A 133 2.94 -14.58 -28.65
CA THR A 133 4.11 -14.23 -29.47
C THR A 133 5.26 -15.13 -29.02
N LYS A 134 5.65 -16.09 -29.87
CA LYS A 134 6.90 -16.84 -29.71
C LYS A 134 8.02 -15.81 -29.67
N ARG A 135 8.63 -15.59 -28.50
CA ARG A 135 9.95 -14.96 -28.43
C ARG A 135 10.94 -15.90 -29.10
N GLN A 136 11.32 -15.55 -30.33
CA GLN A 136 12.41 -16.20 -31.04
C GLN A 136 13.68 -15.94 -30.21
N ARG A 137 14.29 -17.02 -29.73
CA ARG A 137 15.62 -17.00 -29.10
C ARG A 137 16.69 -16.91 -30.17
#